data_AF-A0A383E9N8-F1
#
_entry.id   AF-A0A383E9N8-F1
#
_cell.length_a   1.000
_cell.length_b   1.000
_cell.length_c   1.000
_cell.angle_alpha   90.00
_cell.angle_beta   90.00
_cell.angle_gamma   90.00
#
_symmetry.space_group_name_H-M   'P 1'
#
loop_
_entity.id
_entity.type
_entity.pdbx_description
1 polymer ?
#
loop_
_entity_poly.entity_id
_entity_poly.type
_entity_poly.pdbx_seq_one_letter_code
_entity_poly.pdbx_strand_id
1 'polypeptide(L)'
;KNHSLTQLWAYKYDSRACKKNNSFTGINVHADFAAVNVNFWITPKSANLDPSSGGLVVYNAEAPLEWDFKTYNNNEEKIREEILKCDQKKTIVPYNENRVVIFNSNLFHETDNIKFKDGYENRRINVTMLFGDRGL
;
A
#
# COMPACT_ATOMS: atom_id res chain seq x y z
N LYS A 1 -8.61 4.42 -22.44
CA LYS A 1 -8.00 3.68 -23.56
C LYS A 1 -6.47 3.61 -23.47
N ASN A 2 -5.78 4.60 -22.89
CA ASN A 2 -4.30 4.62 -22.80
C ASN A 2 -3.73 4.13 -21.46
N HIS A 3 -4.54 3.47 -20.63
CA HIS A 3 -4.17 2.96 -19.32
C HIS A 3 -4.60 1.49 -19.23
N SER A 4 -3.90 0.61 -19.94
CA SER A 4 -4.14 -0.83 -19.88
C SER A 4 -3.68 -1.39 -18.54
N LEU A 5 -4.31 -2.48 -18.09
CA LEU A 5 -3.85 -3.26 -16.95
C LEU A 5 -2.49 -3.88 -17.29
N THR A 6 -1.45 -3.53 -16.55
CA THR A 6 -0.08 -4.03 -16.76
C THR A 6 0.32 -5.07 -15.73
N GLN A 7 -0.23 -5.00 -14.51
CA GLN A 7 0.04 -5.93 -13.42
C GLN A 7 -1.20 -6.19 -12.57
N LEU A 8 -1.36 -7.42 -12.09
CA LEU A 8 -2.39 -7.82 -11.13
C LEU A 8 -1.82 -8.91 -10.21
N TRP A 9 -1.90 -8.69 -8.91
CA TRP A 9 -1.49 -9.69 -7.92
C TRP A 9 -2.25 -9.52 -6.61
N ALA A 10 -2.03 -10.44 -5.67
CA ALA A 10 -2.54 -10.33 -4.32
C ALA A 10 -1.48 -10.70 -3.28
N TYR A 11 -1.46 -9.96 -2.17
CA TYR A 11 -0.71 -10.32 -0.98
C TYR A 11 -1.65 -10.89 0.08
N LYS A 12 -1.28 -12.03 0.66
CA LYS A 12 -1.96 -12.63 1.81
C LYS A 12 -1.01 -12.67 3.00
N TYR A 13 -1.23 -11.77 3.95
CA TYR A 13 -0.30 -11.56 5.06
C TYR A 13 -0.52 -12.57 6.18
N ASP A 14 0.56 -12.96 6.85
CA ASP A 14 0.47 -13.78 8.05
C ASP A 14 -0.17 -12.97 9.21
N SER A 15 -1.11 -13.57 9.95
CA SER A 15 -1.79 -12.89 11.07
C SER A 15 -0.82 -12.49 12.19
N ARG A 16 0.36 -13.12 12.24
CA ARG A 16 1.42 -12.77 13.19
C ARG A 16 2.03 -11.40 12.91
N ALA A 17 1.74 -10.73 11.79
CA ALA A 17 2.32 -9.43 11.47
C ALA A 17 2.12 -8.32 12.53
N CYS A 18 1.18 -8.51 13.46
CA CYS A 18 0.97 -7.61 14.60
C CYS A 18 1.96 -7.78 15.76
N LYS A 19 2.79 -8.83 15.78
CA LYS A 19 3.65 -9.17 16.93
C LYS A 19 4.98 -8.43 16.86
N LYS A 20 5.36 -7.74 17.94
CA LYS A 20 6.54 -6.84 18.03
C LYS A 20 7.93 -7.47 17.76
N ASN A 21 8.02 -8.78 17.53
CA ASN A 21 9.29 -9.50 17.33
C ASN A 21 9.17 -10.56 16.22
N ASN A 22 8.72 -10.17 15.02
CA ASN A 22 8.86 -11.03 13.85
C ASN A 22 9.17 -10.22 12.58
N SER A 23 9.55 -10.94 11.54
CA SER A 23 9.87 -10.39 10.21
C SER A 23 8.63 -10.24 9.32
N PHE A 24 7.43 -10.47 9.83
CA PHE A 24 6.19 -10.36 9.04
C PHE A 24 5.66 -8.94 9.18
N THR A 25 5.86 -8.11 8.16
CA THR A 25 5.31 -6.76 8.11
C THR A 25 4.46 -6.57 6.87
N GLY A 26 3.73 -5.46 6.82
CA GLY A 26 3.19 -4.93 5.58
C GLY A 26 4.30 -4.52 4.61
N ILE A 27 3.91 -4.06 3.41
CA ILE A 27 4.87 -3.46 2.48
C ILE A 27 5.23 -2.07 2.99
N ASN A 28 6.53 -1.79 3.07
CA ASN A 28 7.07 -0.50 3.47
C ASN A 28 6.73 0.59 2.45
N VAL A 29 7.09 1.83 2.75
CA VAL A 29 6.82 2.97 1.87
C VAL A 29 7.49 2.83 0.51
N HIS A 30 6.69 3.00 -0.55
CA HIS A 30 7.11 2.90 -1.94
C HIS A 30 6.16 3.67 -2.85
N ALA A 31 6.56 3.87 -4.11
CA ALA A 31 5.68 4.19 -5.21
C ALA A 31 5.79 3.07 -6.28
N ASP A 32 4.83 3.04 -7.20
CA ASP A 32 4.73 2.02 -8.24
C ASP A 32 4.91 2.59 -9.65
N PHE A 33 5.41 1.77 -10.56
CA PHE A 33 5.75 2.12 -11.94
C PHE A 33 4.52 2.21 -12.88
N ALA A 34 3.41 2.73 -12.39
CA ALA A 34 2.18 2.92 -13.15
C ALA A 34 1.69 4.36 -13.08
N ALA A 35 0.63 4.69 -13.83
CA ALA A 35 -0.08 5.95 -13.65
C ALA A 35 -1.17 5.82 -12.58
N VAL A 36 -1.90 4.69 -12.58
CA VAL A 36 -3.00 4.45 -11.65
C VAL A 36 -2.78 3.17 -10.87
N ASN A 37 -2.91 3.27 -9.55
CA ASN A 37 -2.86 2.15 -8.63
C ASN A 37 -4.25 1.89 -8.05
N VAL A 38 -4.68 0.64 -8.07
CA VAL A 38 -5.96 0.19 -7.51
C VAL A 38 -5.69 -0.88 -6.47
N ASN A 39 -6.09 -0.62 -5.22
CA ASN A 39 -6.04 -1.59 -4.14
C ASN A 39 -7.44 -1.88 -3.61
N PHE A 40 -7.76 -3.14 -3.36
CA PHE A 40 -8.98 -3.51 -2.66
C PHE A 40 -8.77 -4.73 -1.76
N TRP A 41 -9.70 -4.90 -0.83
CA TRP A 41 -9.59 -5.92 0.21
C TRP A 41 -10.77 -6.88 0.22
N ILE A 42 -10.48 -8.17 0.39
CA ILE A 42 -11.47 -9.25 0.24
C ILE A 42 -11.67 -10.11 1.49
N THR A 43 -10.84 -9.97 2.52
CA THR A 43 -11.04 -10.68 3.78
C THR A 43 -12.21 -10.04 4.53
N PRO A 44 -13.06 -10.82 5.22
CA PRO A 44 -14.14 -10.24 6.01
C PRO A 44 -13.65 -9.16 6.97
N LYS A 45 -14.33 -7.99 6.99
CA LYS A 45 -13.92 -6.87 7.87
C LYS A 45 -13.89 -7.27 9.35
N SER A 46 -14.68 -8.27 9.74
CA SER A 46 -14.71 -8.85 11.09
C SER A 46 -13.42 -9.56 11.49
N ALA A 47 -12.52 -9.84 10.54
CA ALA A 47 -11.19 -10.36 10.80
C ALA A 47 -10.22 -9.28 11.31
N ASN A 48 -10.45 -8.01 10.95
CA ASN A 48 -9.66 -6.89 11.44
C ASN A 48 -10.03 -6.60 12.91
N LEU A 49 -9.02 -6.56 13.78
CA LEU A 49 -9.16 -6.30 15.22
C LEU A 49 -8.96 -4.82 15.56
N ASP A 50 -8.62 -3.98 14.59
CA ASP A 50 -8.52 -2.53 14.73
C ASP A 50 -9.21 -1.82 13.56
N PRO A 51 -10.48 -1.40 13.74
CA PRO A 51 -11.25 -0.73 12.69
C PRO A 51 -10.65 0.58 12.17
N SER A 52 -9.67 1.16 12.87
CA SER A 52 -9.01 2.40 12.46
C SER A 52 -7.81 2.19 11.54
N SER A 53 -7.34 0.95 11.36
CA SER A 53 -6.11 0.63 10.62
C SER A 53 -6.26 -0.59 9.69
N GLY A 54 -5.14 -1.14 9.23
CA GLY A 54 -5.07 -2.38 8.43
C GLY A 54 -5.27 -2.19 6.93
N GLY A 55 -5.56 -0.98 6.46
CA GLY A 55 -5.75 -0.69 5.05
C GLY A 55 -4.47 -0.17 4.40
N LEU A 56 -4.47 1.10 3.99
CA LEU A 56 -3.39 1.74 3.24
C LEU A 56 -3.12 3.14 3.79
N VAL A 57 -1.84 3.52 3.87
CA VAL A 57 -1.43 4.90 4.11
C VAL A 57 -0.91 5.47 2.79
N VAL A 58 -1.49 6.59 2.34
CA VAL A 58 -1.06 7.30 1.12
C VAL A 58 -0.56 8.68 1.51
N TYR A 59 0.71 8.94 1.24
CA TYR A 59 1.35 10.23 1.50
C TYR A 59 1.04 11.20 0.36
N ASN A 60 0.77 12.45 0.70
CA ASN A 60 0.63 13.55 -0.26
C ASN A 60 2.02 14.04 -0.70
N ALA A 61 2.82 13.10 -1.19
CA ALA A 61 4.17 13.28 -1.68
C ALA A 61 4.37 12.28 -2.82
N GLU A 62 4.78 12.79 -3.98
CA GLU A 62 5.04 11.99 -5.16
C GLU A 62 6.51 11.64 -5.27
N ALA A 63 6.83 10.46 -5.82
CA ALA A 63 8.18 10.13 -6.18
C ALA A 63 8.67 11.08 -7.29
N PRO A 64 9.83 11.74 -7.14
CA PRO A 64 10.40 12.59 -8.18
C PRO A 64 10.63 11.84 -9.49
N LEU A 65 10.28 12.42 -10.63
CA LEU A 65 10.27 11.72 -11.93
C LEU A 65 11.66 11.24 -12.36
N GLU A 66 12.71 11.93 -11.92
CA GLU A 66 14.11 11.58 -12.16
C GLU A 66 14.61 10.39 -11.33
N TRP A 67 13.86 9.94 -10.31
CA TRP A 67 14.22 8.76 -9.55
C TRP A 67 13.99 7.49 -10.36
N ASP A 68 15.00 6.62 -10.34
CA ASP A 68 14.88 5.27 -10.87
C ASP A 68 13.93 4.39 -10.03
N PHE A 69 13.49 3.27 -10.62
CA PHE A 69 12.58 2.33 -9.97
C PHE A 69 13.10 1.83 -8.63
N LYS A 70 14.40 1.51 -8.54
CA LYS A 70 15.00 1.00 -7.30
C LYS A 70 14.88 2.03 -6.17
N THR A 71 15.04 3.31 -6.49
CA THR A 71 14.99 4.40 -5.52
C THR A 71 13.57 4.57 -4.99
N TYR A 72 12.57 4.79 -5.84
CA TYR A 72 11.21 5.06 -5.36
C TYR A 72 10.46 3.82 -4.88
N ASN A 73 10.92 2.61 -5.21
CA ASN A 73 10.26 1.38 -4.81
C ASN A 73 10.90 0.69 -3.59
N ASN A 74 12.20 0.90 -3.32
CA ASN A 74 12.93 0.14 -2.29
C ASN A 74 13.80 0.97 -1.34
N ASN A 75 14.13 2.23 -1.65
CA ASN A 75 15.01 3.03 -0.80
C ASN A 75 14.21 3.80 0.26
N GLU A 76 13.77 3.09 1.30
CA GLU A 76 12.90 3.64 2.35
C GLU A 76 13.49 4.92 3.00
N GLU A 77 14.78 4.95 3.31
CA GLU A 77 15.42 6.12 3.92
C GLU A 77 15.22 7.38 3.06
N LYS A 78 15.59 7.29 1.77
CA LYS A 78 15.46 8.41 0.84
C LYS A 78 14.00 8.80 0.59
N ILE A 79 13.09 7.81 0.56
CA ILE A 79 11.65 8.06 0.42
C ILE A 79 11.12 8.85 1.64
N ARG A 80 11.50 8.45 2.86
CA ARG A 80 11.08 9.14 4.09
C ARG A 80 11.62 10.55 4.15
N GLU A 81 12.88 10.77 3.77
CA GLU A 81 13.46 12.11 3.63
C GLU A 81 12.66 12.99 2.67
N GLU A 82 12.23 12.44 1.54
CA GLU A 82 11.44 13.19 0.55
C GLU A 82 10.05 13.53 1.07
N ILE A 83 9.37 12.60 1.74
CA ILE A 83 8.09 12.86 2.41
C ILE A 83 8.21 13.97 3.45
N LEU A 84 9.33 14.03 4.19
CA LEU A 84 9.58 15.05 5.21
C LEU A 84 9.76 16.46 4.62
N LYS A 85 10.22 16.58 3.37
CA LYS A 85 10.34 17.85 2.65
C LYS A 85 8.99 18.39 2.17
N CYS A 86 8.01 17.51 1.97
CA CYS A 86 6.63 17.89 1.64
C CYS A 86 5.86 18.31 2.90
N ASP A 87 4.60 18.73 2.76
CA ASP A 87 3.70 19.13 3.87
C ASP A 87 3.34 17.97 4.83
N GLN A 88 3.97 16.79 4.69
CA GLN A 88 3.80 15.57 5.49
C GLN A 88 2.35 15.06 5.62
N LYS A 89 1.43 15.65 4.86
CA LYS A 89 0.02 15.24 4.80
C LYS A 89 -0.06 13.83 4.29
N LYS A 90 -0.87 13.01 4.96
CA LYS A 90 -1.16 11.64 4.56
C LYS A 90 -2.64 11.35 4.74
N THR A 91 -3.16 10.49 3.90
CA THR A 91 -4.50 9.90 4.02
C THR A 91 -4.33 8.48 4.54
N ILE A 92 -4.94 8.20 5.70
CA ILE A 92 -5.05 6.85 6.23
C ILE A 92 -6.40 6.32 5.76
N VAL A 93 -6.38 5.22 5.00
CA VAL A 93 -7.57 4.49 4.59
C VAL A 93 -7.66 3.23 5.44
N PRO A 94 -8.57 3.15 6.42
CA PRO A 94 -8.74 1.95 7.22
C PRO A 94 -9.17 0.77 6.36
N TYR A 95 -8.90 -0.44 6.82
CA TYR A 95 -9.36 -1.64 6.16
C TYR A 95 -10.90 -1.70 6.12
N ASN A 96 -11.46 -2.07 4.97
CA ASN A 96 -12.83 -2.55 4.91
C ASN A 96 -12.98 -3.52 3.73
N GLU A 97 -13.64 -4.64 3.98
CA GLU A 97 -13.99 -5.60 2.95
C GLU A 97 -14.80 -4.91 1.84
N ASN A 98 -14.50 -5.24 0.57
CA ASN A 98 -15.14 -4.68 -0.61
C ASN A 98 -15.00 -3.15 -0.77
N ARG A 99 -14.00 -2.54 -0.13
CA ARG A 99 -13.58 -1.16 -0.41
C ARG A 99 -12.44 -1.17 -1.42
N VAL A 100 -12.55 -0.30 -2.42
CA VAL A 100 -11.49 0.01 -3.37
C VAL A 100 -10.88 1.37 -3.09
N VAL A 101 -9.57 1.49 -3.28
CA VAL A 101 -8.81 2.74 -3.28
C VAL A 101 -8.15 2.87 -4.63
N ILE A 102 -8.40 3.99 -5.32
CA ILE A 102 -7.84 4.31 -6.63
C ILE A 102 -7.08 5.63 -6.48
N PHE A 103 -5.80 5.65 -6.86
CA PHE A 103 -4.94 6.82 -6.66
C PHE A 103 -3.83 6.92 -7.71
N ASN A 104 -3.20 8.10 -7.78
CA ASN A 104 -1.99 8.33 -8.58
C ASN A 104 -0.89 7.40 -8.05
N SER A 105 -0.42 6.48 -8.88
CA SER A 105 0.57 5.46 -8.53
C SER A 105 1.95 6.05 -8.20
N ASN A 106 2.19 7.32 -8.57
CA ASN A 106 3.40 8.05 -8.21
C ASN A 106 3.41 8.55 -6.75
N LEU A 107 2.27 8.50 -6.04
CA LEU A 107 2.21 8.85 -4.62
C LEU A 107 2.89 7.76 -3.79
N PHE A 108 3.72 8.18 -2.83
CA PHE A 108 4.27 7.26 -1.85
C PHE A 108 3.16 6.67 -0.98
N HIS A 109 3.21 5.36 -0.77
CA HIS A 109 2.21 4.64 -0.01
C HIS A 109 2.81 3.41 0.67
N GLU A 110 2.14 2.94 1.72
CA GLU A 110 2.55 1.75 2.47
C GLU A 110 1.34 1.02 3.04
N THR A 111 1.57 -0.24 3.40
CA THR A 111 0.59 -1.00 4.17
C THR A 111 0.51 -0.45 5.59
N ASP A 112 -0.70 -0.12 6.04
CA ASP A 112 -0.93 0.32 7.41
C ASP A 112 -0.73 -0.85 8.41
N ASN A 113 -0.74 -0.54 9.72
CA ASN A 113 -0.59 -1.53 10.77
C ASN A 113 -1.57 -2.70 10.63
N ILE A 114 -1.05 -3.93 10.53
CA ILE A 114 -1.85 -5.13 10.32
C ILE A 114 -2.18 -5.75 11.69
N LYS A 115 -3.46 -5.68 12.10
CA LYS A 115 -3.94 -6.35 13.32
C LYS A 115 -5.18 -7.19 13.03
N PHE A 116 -4.96 -8.45 12.64
CA PHE A 116 -6.04 -9.38 12.26
C PHE A 116 -6.10 -10.58 13.21
N LYS A 117 -7.27 -11.23 13.28
CA LYS A 117 -7.46 -12.49 14.01
C LYS A 117 -6.51 -13.56 13.49
N ASP A 118 -6.16 -14.51 14.37
CA ASP A 118 -5.40 -15.69 13.97
C ASP A 118 -6.22 -16.63 13.08
N GLY A 119 -5.53 -17.44 12.30
CA GLY A 119 -6.15 -18.40 11.37
C GLY A 119 -6.06 -17.98 9.92
N TYR A 120 -6.03 -18.97 9.02
CA TYR A 120 -5.78 -18.76 7.60
C TYR A 120 -6.84 -17.91 6.90
N GLU A 121 -8.10 -18.04 7.32
CA GLU A 121 -9.25 -17.30 6.78
C GLU A 121 -9.27 -15.84 7.21
N ASN A 122 -8.60 -15.50 8.32
CA ASN A 122 -8.57 -14.15 8.87
C ASN A 122 -7.40 -13.30 8.35
N ARG A 123 -6.54 -13.88 7.50
CA ARG A 123 -5.37 -13.17 6.96
C ARG A 123 -5.81 -12.01 6.09
N ARG A 124 -5.23 -10.83 6.30
CA ARG A 124 -5.42 -9.66 5.42
C ARG A 124 -5.04 -10.05 3.99
N ILE A 125 -5.98 -9.90 3.05
CA ILE A 125 -5.71 -10.03 1.62
C ILE A 125 -5.90 -8.67 0.96
N ASN A 126 -4.85 -8.22 0.28
CA ASN A 126 -4.83 -7.02 -0.53
C ASN A 126 -4.63 -7.43 -1.98
N VAL A 127 -5.55 -7.03 -2.86
CA VAL A 127 -5.43 -7.20 -4.31
C VAL A 127 -4.98 -5.87 -4.89
N THR A 128 -3.95 -5.89 -5.72
CA THR A 128 -3.36 -4.71 -6.37
C THR A 128 -3.45 -4.86 -7.87
N MET A 129 -3.85 -3.78 -8.54
CA MET A 129 -3.87 -3.66 -10.00
C MET A 129 -3.20 -2.37 -10.42
N LEU A 130 -2.30 -2.46 -11.40
CA LEU A 130 -1.58 -1.30 -11.95
C LEU A 130 -2.01 -1.04 -13.39
N PHE A 131 -2.28 0.23 -13.70
CA PHE A 131 -2.71 0.64 -15.03
C PHE A 131 -1.84 1.76 -15.61
N GLY A 132 -1.49 1.61 -16.88
CA GLY A 132 -0.61 2.54 -17.61
C GLY A 132 0.79 2.63 -17.04
N ASP A 133 1.56 3.61 -17.51
CA ASP A 133 2.95 3.83 -17.11
C ASP A 133 3.10 5.16 -16.36
N ARG A 134 4.02 5.17 -15.39
CA ARG A 134 4.34 6.35 -14.59
C ARG A 134 4.80 7.52 -15.47
N GLY A 135 4.27 8.71 -15.20
CA GLY A 135 4.67 9.96 -15.86
C GLY A 135 4.00 10.24 -17.20
N LEU A 136 2.96 9.47 -17.55
CA LEU A 136 2.09 9.69 -18.71
C LEU A 136 0.75 10.34 -18.32
#